data_AF-A0A7V9L456-F1
#
_entry.id   AF-A0A7V9L456-F1
#
_cell.length_a   1.000
_cell.length_b   1.000
_cell.length_c   1.000
_cell.angle_alpha   90.00
_cell.angle_beta   90.00
_cell.angle_gamma   90.00
#
_symmetry.space_group_name_H-M   'P 1'
#
loop_
_entity.id
_entity.type
_entity.pdbx_description
1 polymer ?
#
loop_
_entity_poly.entity_id
_entity_poly.type
_entity_poly.pdbx_seq_one_letter_code
_entity_poly.pdbx_strand_id
1 'polypeptide(L)'
;MGPLRAVFKADGAETRKRYAISEWWLEPYTRGPGTHSHEEDDVFYVLEGTMSFFVGGAWVDAPAGSLVIAPAGTPHDFENRTAKRAGALNLSVPGGFEPEMPGIAEWFRARAAADARTANAPSKPPKSRAKTAKAKAKASKRP
;
A
#
# COMPACT_ATOMS: atom_id res chain seq x y z
N MET A 1 -9.73 -0.77 9.03
CA MET A 1 -9.03 0.44 8.53
C MET A 1 -9.40 0.66 7.07
N GLY A 2 -10.70 0.77 6.76
CA GLY A 2 -11.17 0.59 5.38
C GLY A 2 -11.01 -0.88 4.94
N PRO A 3 -10.52 -1.16 3.72
CA PRO A 3 -10.39 -2.51 3.16
C PRO A 3 -9.25 -3.35 3.77
N LEU A 4 -8.49 -2.76 4.70
CA LEU A 4 -7.45 -3.41 5.48
C LEU A 4 -7.93 -3.63 6.92
N ARG A 5 -7.73 -4.82 7.47
CA ARG A 5 -8.06 -5.19 8.87
C ARG A 5 -6.84 -5.80 9.56
N ALA A 6 -6.44 -5.21 10.69
CA ALA A 6 -5.49 -5.83 11.61
C ALA A 6 -6.23 -6.48 12.79
N VAL A 7 -5.77 -7.65 13.23
CA VAL A 7 -6.28 -8.35 14.42
C VAL A 7 -5.10 -8.74 15.31
N PHE A 8 -4.93 -8.07 16.44
CA PHE A 8 -3.89 -8.42 17.40
C PHE A 8 -4.24 -9.70 18.14
N LYS A 9 -3.24 -10.58 18.24
CA LYS A 9 -3.31 -11.89 18.90
C LYS A 9 -2.52 -11.91 20.20
N ALA A 10 -1.43 -11.15 20.23
CA ALA A 10 -0.66 -10.88 21.45
C ALA A 10 -0.10 -9.47 21.37
N ASP A 11 -0.18 -8.72 22.47
CA ASP A 11 0.32 -7.36 22.56
C ASP A 11 1.53 -7.21 23.49
N GLY A 12 2.12 -6.01 23.52
CA GLY A 12 3.25 -5.68 24.38
C GLY A 12 3.01 -5.91 25.88
N ALA A 13 1.78 -5.87 26.39
CA ALA A 13 1.50 -6.16 27.79
C ALA A 13 1.65 -7.66 28.06
N GLU A 14 1.15 -8.51 27.17
CA GLU A 14 1.25 -9.97 27.27
C GLU A 14 2.69 -10.47 27.04
N THR A 15 3.42 -9.83 26.12
CA THR A 15 4.74 -10.31 25.69
C THR A 15 5.92 -9.66 26.42
N ARG A 16 5.63 -8.71 27.32
CA ARG A 16 6.61 -7.81 27.95
C ARG A 16 7.40 -7.01 26.90
N LYS A 17 6.70 -6.51 25.88
CA LYS A 17 7.22 -5.75 24.74
C LYS A 17 8.30 -6.46 23.92
N ARG A 18 8.44 -7.78 24.05
CA ARG A 18 9.46 -8.54 23.31
C ARG A 18 9.04 -8.81 21.88
N TYR A 19 7.74 -8.85 21.61
CA TYR A 19 7.17 -9.01 20.27
C TYR A 19 5.69 -8.65 20.28
N ALA A 20 5.12 -8.35 19.12
CA ALA A 20 3.68 -8.25 18.91
C ALA A 20 3.27 -9.31 17.88
N ILE A 21 2.10 -9.94 18.04
CA ILE A 21 1.57 -10.89 17.08
C ILE A 21 0.25 -10.38 16.54
N SER A 22 0.11 -10.28 15.23
CA SER A 22 -1.09 -9.75 14.59
C SER A 22 -1.40 -10.46 13.28
N GLU A 23 -2.67 -10.52 12.90
CA GLU A 23 -3.07 -10.87 11.53
C GLU A 23 -3.38 -9.60 10.75
N TRP A 24 -2.93 -9.54 9.51
CA TRP A 24 -3.23 -8.46 8.56
C TRP A 24 -3.99 -9.02 7.37
N TRP A 25 -5.19 -8.49 7.15
CA TRP A 25 -6.11 -8.94 6.11
C TRP A 25 -6.44 -7.81 5.16
N LEU A 26 -6.34 -8.09 3.86
CA LEU A 26 -6.52 -7.11 2.79
C LEU A 26 -7.57 -7.62 1.79
N GLU A 27 -8.60 -6.82 1.57
CA GLU A 27 -9.55 -7.02 0.46
C GLU A 27 -8.85 -6.87 -0.90
N PRO A 28 -9.46 -7.33 -2.02
CA PRO A 28 -8.88 -7.21 -3.35
C PRO A 28 -8.39 -5.79 -3.68
N TYR A 29 -7.22 -5.71 -4.34
CA TYR A 29 -6.59 -4.46 -4.79
C TYR A 29 -6.34 -3.41 -3.68
N THR A 30 -6.15 -3.87 -2.45
CA THR A 30 -5.86 -3.00 -1.30
C THR A 30 -4.38 -2.65 -1.23
N ARG A 31 -4.08 -1.35 -1.14
CA ARG A 31 -2.74 -0.84 -0.85
C ARG A 31 -2.45 -0.88 0.66
N GLY A 32 -1.19 -1.11 1.03
CA GLY A 32 -0.72 -1.03 2.41
C GLY A 32 -0.37 0.39 2.84
N PRO A 33 0.48 0.52 3.88
CA PRO A 33 0.88 1.81 4.44
C PRO A 33 1.78 2.63 3.49
N GLY A 34 2.28 2.04 2.41
CA GLY A 34 3.32 2.65 1.59
C GLY A 34 4.71 2.29 2.12
N THR A 35 5.74 2.51 1.31
CA THR A 35 7.12 2.22 1.71
C THR A 35 7.53 3.02 2.96
N HIS A 36 7.93 2.31 4.00
CA HIS A 36 8.40 2.86 5.27
C HIS A 36 9.47 1.93 5.89
N SER A 37 10.03 2.32 7.03
CA SER A 37 11.00 1.54 7.79
C SER A 37 10.88 1.88 9.26
N HIS A 38 11.17 0.93 10.13
CA HIS A 38 11.17 1.08 11.59
C HIS A 38 12.29 0.26 12.23
N GLU A 39 12.48 0.37 13.54
CA GLU A 39 13.58 -0.27 14.27
C GLU A 39 13.31 -1.75 14.59
N GLU A 40 12.05 -2.18 14.46
CA GLU A 40 11.61 -3.55 14.62
C GLU A 40 11.88 -4.38 13.35
N ASP A 41 12.18 -5.66 13.52
CA ASP A 41 12.01 -6.67 12.49
C ASP A 41 10.52 -6.95 12.30
N ASP A 42 10.13 -7.17 11.05
CA ASP A 42 8.78 -7.57 10.68
C ASP A 42 8.81 -8.92 9.93
N VAL A 43 8.21 -9.94 10.54
CA VAL A 43 8.16 -11.30 10.00
C VAL A 43 6.73 -11.63 9.59
N PHE A 44 6.51 -11.86 8.31
CA PHE A 44 5.21 -12.17 7.73
C PHE A 44 5.13 -13.64 7.28
N TYR A 45 4.10 -14.34 7.73
CA TYR A 45 3.74 -15.66 7.24
C TYR A 45 2.37 -15.60 6.55
N VAL A 46 2.33 -15.84 5.23
CA VAL A 46 1.10 -15.70 4.44
C VAL A 46 0.13 -16.83 4.76
N LEU A 47 -1.06 -16.46 5.23
CA LEU A 47 -2.11 -17.40 5.65
C LEU A 47 -3.04 -17.78 4.50
N GLU A 48 -3.39 -16.82 3.66
CA GLU A 48 -4.38 -16.99 2.59
C GLU A 48 -4.05 -16.12 1.39
N GLY A 49 -4.36 -16.62 0.19
CA GLY A 49 -4.23 -15.87 -1.06
C GLY A 49 -2.78 -15.62 -1.45
N THR A 50 -2.53 -14.45 -2.03
CA THR A 50 -1.20 -13.99 -2.42
C THR A 50 -1.05 -12.54 -1.99
N MET A 51 -0.08 -12.27 -1.13
CA MET A 51 0.30 -10.91 -0.73
C MET A 51 1.53 -10.48 -1.51
N SER A 52 1.59 -9.22 -1.91
CA SER A 52 2.78 -8.63 -2.54
C SER A 52 3.54 -7.85 -1.48
N PHE A 53 4.81 -8.16 -1.27
CA PHE A 53 5.67 -7.47 -0.32
C PHE A 53 6.73 -6.67 -1.05
N PHE A 54 6.96 -5.43 -0.63
CA PHE A 54 8.16 -4.68 -0.99
C PHE A 54 9.17 -4.87 0.13
N VAL A 55 10.38 -5.31 -0.19
CA VAL A 55 11.46 -5.42 0.79
C VAL A 55 12.77 -5.02 0.11
N GLY A 56 13.47 -4.04 0.69
CA GLY A 56 14.83 -3.68 0.27
C GLY A 56 14.97 -3.24 -1.19
N GLY A 57 13.91 -2.67 -1.78
CA GLY A 57 13.94 -2.17 -3.16
C GLY A 57 13.24 -3.04 -4.20
N ALA A 58 12.74 -4.22 -3.83
CA ALA A 58 12.09 -5.15 -4.76
C ALA A 58 10.71 -5.58 -4.27
N TRP A 59 9.79 -5.79 -5.22
CA TRP A 59 8.50 -6.41 -4.97
C TRP A 59 8.58 -7.92 -5.17
N VAL A 60 7.95 -8.67 -4.27
CA VAL A 60 7.84 -10.13 -4.31
C VAL A 60 6.39 -10.53 -4.06
N ASP A 61 5.83 -11.37 -4.93
CA ASP A 61 4.52 -11.99 -4.71
C ASP A 61 4.69 -13.27 -3.90
N ALA A 62 4.03 -13.32 -2.74
CA ALA A 62 4.15 -14.37 -1.74
C ALA A 62 2.80 -15.10 -1.60
N PRO A 63 2.64 -16.31 -2.17
CA PRO A 63 1.45 -17.12 -1.96
C PRO A 63 1.35 -17.67 -0.53
N ALA A 64 0.18 -18.16 -0.14
CA ALA A 64 -0.04 -18.83 1.14
C ALA A 64 1.03 -19.90 1.46
N GLY A 65 1.53 -19.89 2.70
CA GLY A 65 2.66 -20.70 3.15
C GLY A 65 4.03 -20.05 2.98
N SER A 66 4.12 -18.87 2.35
CA SER A 66 5.38 -18.13 2.23
C SER A 66 5.73 -17.41 3.53
N LEU A 67 7.04 -17.37 3.83
CA LEU A 67 7.62 -16.53 4.88
C LEU A 67 8.38 -15.37 4.22
N VAL A 68 8.10 -14.14 4.65
CA VAL A 68 8.80 -12.92 4.22
C VAL A 68 9.30 -12.21 5.48
N ILE A 69 10.54 -11.72 5.45
CA ILE A 69 11.13 -11.00 6.57
C ILE A 69 11.60 -9.64 6.05
N ALA A 70 11.19 -8.58 6.74
CA ALA A 70 11.73 -7.24 6.60
C ALA A 70 12.57 -6.94 7.86
N PRO A 71 13.91 -7.04 7.79
CA PRO A 71 14.77 -6.72 8.92
C PRO A 71 14.69 -5.25 9.33
N ALA A 72 14.99 -4.95 10.58
CA ALA A 72 15.07 -3.61 11.13
C ALA A 72 15.81 -2.63 10.21
N GLY A 73 15.22 -1.45 10.03
CA GLY A 73 15.73 -0.39 9.14
C GLY A 73 15.58 -0.68 7.64
N THR A 74 15.07 -1.85 7.22
CA THR A 74 14.86 -2.17 5.81
C THR A 74 13.58 -1.51 5.30
N PRO A 75 13.62 -0.71 4.21
CA PRO A 75 12.42 -0.18 3.59
C PRO A 75 11.50 -1.30 3.11
N HIS A 76 10.26 -1.27 3.56
CA HIS A 76 9.27 -2.29 3.24
C HIS A 76 7.84 -1.75 3.10
N ASP A 77 6.98 -2.55 2.49
CA ASP A 77 5.53 -2.32 2.31
C ASP A 77 4.84 -3.67 2.03
N PHE A 78 3.52 -3.72 2.09
CA PHE A 78 2.73 -4.86 1.64
C PHE A 78 1.44 -4.42 0.95
N GLU A 79 0.99 -5.16 -0.04
CA GLU A 79 -0.26 -4.90 -0.76
C GLU A 79 -0.98 -6.22 -1.05
N ASN A 80 -2.26 -6.12 -1.37
CA ASN A 80 -2.96 -7.17 -2.09
C ASN A 80 -3.22 -6.67 -3.51
N ARG A 81 -2.42 -7.15 -4.47
CA ARG A 81 -2.53 -6.78 -5.89
C ARG A 81 -3.49 -7.67 -6.69
N THR A 82 -4.20 -8.56 -6.00
CA THR A 82 -5.01 -9.59 -6.64
C THR A 82 -6.51 -9.30 -6.52
N ALA A 83 -7.30 -10.05 -7.28
CA ALA A 83 -8.77 -10.01 -7.23
C ALA A 83 -9.38 -10.81 -6.05
N LYS A 84 -8.56 -11.46 -5.23
CA LYS A 84 -8.99 -12.30 -4.10
C LYS A 84 -8.49 -11.69 -2.80
N ARG A 85 -9.21 -11.93 -1.71
CA ARG A 85 -8.73 -11.56 -0.37
C ARG A 85 -7.42 -12.30 -0.05
N ALA A 86 -6.54 -11.64 0.70
CA ALA A 86 -5.28 -12.21 1.15
C ALA A 86 -4.98 -11.76 2.58
N GLY A 87 -4.13 -12.50 3.29
CA GLY A 87 -3.67 -12.10 4.61
C GLY A 87 -2.48 -12.88 5.12
N ALA A 88 -1.82 -12.30 6.12
CA ALA A 88 -0.63 -12.85 6.75
C ALA A 88 -0.71 -12.71 8.27
N LEU A 89 -0.05 -13.63 8.98
CA LEU A 89 0.37 -13.44 10.36
C LEU A 89 1.64 -12.61 10.33
N ASN A 90 1.71 -11.59 11.16
CA ASN A 90 2.88 -10.74 11.38
C ASN A 90 3.38 -10.94 12.82
N LEU A 91 4.70 -11.07 12.94
CA LEU A 91 5.43 -10.92 14.20
C LEU A 91 6.32 -9.68 14.05
N SER A 92 6.07 -8.68 14.88
CA SER A 92 6.91 -7.48 15.00
C SER A 92 7.83 -7.64 16.22
N VAL A 93 9.13 -7.43 16.05
CA VAL A 93 10.16 -7.72 17.06
C VAL A 93 11.20 -6.59 17.11
N PRO A 94 11.35 -5.85 18.23
CA PRO A 94 10.56 -5.94 19.47
C PRO A 94 9.09 -5.56 19.25
N GLY A 95 8.24 -5.84 20.25
CA GLY A 95 6.86 -5.34 20.24
C GLY A 95 6.81 -3.90 20.72
N GLY A 96 5.65 -3.26 20.62
CA GLY A 96 5.44 -1.92 21.15
C GLY A 96 4.82 -0.92 20.18
N PHE A 97 4.57 -1.29 18.93
CA PHE A 97 3.93 -0.43 17.92
C PHE A 97 2.39 -0.38 18.06
N GLU A 98 1.78 -1.33 18.78
CA GLU A 98 0.32 -1.47 18.90
C GLU A 98 -0.38 -0.21 19.43
N PRO A 99 0.20 0.55 20.39
CA PRO A 99 -0.36 1.84 20.82
C PRO A 99 -0.49 2.88 19.70
N GLU A 100 0.24 2.75 18.59
CA GLU A 100 0.18 3.65 17.43
C GLU A 100 -0.99 3.33 16.49
N MET A 101 -1.58 2.15 16.63
CA MET A 101 -2.64 1.66 15.75
C MET A 101 -3.86 2.57 15.61
N PRO A 102 -4.34 3.29 16.64
CA PRO A 102 -5.42 4.26 16.46
C PRO A 102 -5.10 5.32 15.41
N GLY A 103 -3.88 5.85 15.41
CA GLY A 103 -3.40 6.86 14.46
C GLY A 103 -3.21 6.27 13.06
N ILE A 104 -2.60 5.08 12.97
CA ILE A 104 -2.47 4.33 11.72
C ILE A 104 -3.85 4.06 11.10
N ALA A 105 -4.81 3.62 11.91
CA ALA A 105 -6.17 3.33 11.49
C ALA A 105 -6.90 4.58 10.99
N GLU A 106 -6.71 5.72 11.64
CA GLU A 106 -7.24 7.00 11.18
C GLU A 106 -6.62 7.42 9.83
N TRP A 107 -5.30 7.33 9.69
CA TRP A 107 -4.60 7.63 8.44
C TRP A 107 -5.13 6.78 7.27
N PHE A 108 -5.29 5.48 7.47
CA PHE A 108 -5.85 4.59 6.45
C PHE A 108 -7.29 4.95 6.09
N ARG A 109 -8.14 5.28 7.08
CA ARG A 109 -9.52 5.71 6.83
C ARG A 109 -9.56 7.00 6.02
N ALA A 110 -8.69 7.96 6.33
CA ALA A 110 -8.59 9.23 5.61
C ALA A 110 -8.15 9.03 4.15
N ARG A 111 -7.15 8.17 3.90
CA ARG A 111 -6.70 7.84 2.55
C ARG A 111 -7.74 7.07 1.74
N ALA A 112 -8.38 6.06 2.33
CA ALA A 112 -9.44 5.33 1.65
C ALA A 112 -10.59 6.27 1.21
N ALA A 113 -10.94 7.24 2.05
CA ALA A 113 -11.92 8.26 1.70
C ALA A 113 -11.44 9.20 0.58
N ALA A 114 -10.16 9.58 0.57
CA ALA A 114 -9.56 10.39 -0.49
C ALA A 114 -9.51 9.63 -1.83
N ASP A 115 -9.05 8.39 -1.82
CA ASP A 115 -8.95 7.53 -3.00
C ASP A 115 -10.35 7.30 -3.61
N ALA A 116 -11.35 6.99 -2.79
CA ALA A 116 -12.75 6.86 -3.24
C ALA A 116 -13.32 8.16 -3.84
N ARG A 117 -12.97 9.33 -3.28
CA ARG A 117 -13.36 10.64 -3.86
C ARG A 117 -12.69 10.89 -5.21
N THR A 118 -11.42 10.50 -5.37
CA THR A 118 -10.71 10.64 -6.66
C THR A 118 -11.21 9.66 -7.71
N ALA A 119 -11.57 8.44 -7.32
CA ALA A 119 -12.16 7.43 -8.21
C ALA A 119 -13.56 7.83 -8.71
N ASN A 120 -14.34 8.52 -7.87
CA ASN A 120 -15.70 8.99 -8.20
C ASN A 120 -15.76 10.42 -8.77
N ALA A 121 -14.63 11.10 -8.96
CA ALA A 121 -14.61 12.40 -9.62
C ALA A 121 -14.94 12.21 -11.12
N PRO A 122 -15.91 12.96 -11.69
CA PRO A 122 -16.21 12.83 -13.11
C PRO A 122 -14.96 13.17 -13.92
N SER A 123 -14.51 12.20 -14.72
CA SER A 123 -13.37 12.38 -15.62
C SER A 123 -13.69 13.53 -16.56
N LYS A 124 -13.05 14.70 -16.37
CA LYS A 124 -13.10 15.76 -17.38
C LYS A 124 -12.54 15.15 -18.68
N PRO A 125 -13.30 15.18 -19.79
CA PRO A 125 -12.78 14.65 -21.04
C PRO A 125 -11.53 15.46 -21.44
N PRO A 126 -10.48 14.80 -21.97
CA PRO A 126 -9.28 15.49 -22.41
C PRO A 126 -9.65 16.52 -23.48
N LYS A 127 -9.25 17.78 -23.29
CA LYS A 127 -9.41 18.83 -24.31
C LYS A 127 -8.67 18.37 -25.56
N SER A 128 -9.40 18.08 -26.64
CA SER A 128 -8.79 17.67 -27.90
C SER A 128 -7.89 18.80 -28.41
N ARG A 129 -6.59 18.48 -28.58
CA ARG A 129 -5.69 19.32 -29.35
C ARG A 129 -5.94 19.03 -30.83
N ALA A 130 -6.86 19.75 -31.46
CA ALA A 130 -6.93 19.81 -32.90
C ALA A 130 -5.72 20.58 -33.44
N LYS A 131 -4.75 19.86 -34.03
CA LYS A 131 -3.77 20.44 -34.95
C LYS A 131 -4.39 20.44 -36.34
N THR A 132 -4.52 21.62 -36.97
CA THR A 132 -4.56 21.70 -38.43
C THR A 132 -3.74 22.89 -38.90
N ALA A 133 -2.78 22.59 -39.77
CA ALA A 133 -1.88 23.54 -40.40
C ALA A 133 -2.40 23.94 -41.80
N LYS A 134 -1.93 25.13 -42.24
CA LYS A 134 -1.70 25.65 -43.61
C LYS A 134 -2.62 26.79 -44.05
N ALA A 135 -1.98 27.91 -44.44
CA ALA A 135 -1.93 28.37 -45.83
C ALA A 135 -0.92 29.53 -46.02
N LYS A 136 -0.13 29.45 -47.10
CA LYS A 136 0.73 30.50 -47.66
C LYS A 136 -0.11 31.44 -48.55
N ALA A 137 0.15 32.75 -48.54
CA ALA A 137 -0.07 33.67 -49.68
C ALA A 137 0.84 34.92 -49.52
N LYS A 138 1.94 35.00 -50.30
CA LYS A 138 2.14 35.91 -51.44
C LYS A 138 2.07 37.41 -51.10
N ALA A 139 3.24 38.02 -50.89
CA ALA A 139 3.47 39.43 -51.15
C ALA A 139 3.89 39.60 -52.62
N SER A 140 3.08 40.35 -53.38
CA SER A 140 3.40 40.90 -54.69
C SER A 140 3.58 42.40 -54.50
N LYS A 141 4.73 42.94 -54.93
CA LYS A 141 4.84 44.20 -55.70
C LYS A 141 6.31 44.54 -55.97
N ARG A 142 6.65 44.50 -57.25
CA ARG A 142 7.69 45.26 -57.97
C ARG A 142 7.06 45.63 -59.33
N PRO A 143 7.54 46.63 -60.09
CA PRO A 143 8.93 47.08 -60.23
C PRO A 143 9.39 48.13 -59.23
#